data_AF-A0AAD7XP11-F1
#
_entry.id   AF-A0AAD7XP11-F1
#
_cell.length_a   1.000
_cell.length_b   1.000
_cell.length_c   1.000
_cell.angle_alpha   90.00
_cell.angle_beta   90.00
_cell.angle_gamma   90.00
#
_symmetry.space_group_name_H-M   'P 1'
#
loop_
_entity.id
_entity.type
_entity.pdbx_description
1 polymer ?
#
loop_
_entity_poly.entity_id
_entity_poly.type
_entity_poly.pdbx_seq_one_letter_code
_entity_poly.pdbx_strand_id
1 'polypeptide(L)'
;MLSALLWLLPVDATFLDADLELTPFGYFPKDCIRRVPEGSYVRQRTDGAVEVVRGDEVEVQHPKPHCVEHANKTLGARSVVRDGWLDYVEHYTPTDTYLGFFEGTYTIPDSPPAGMDGQTLFYFIGTENLGAEKGRDFLSTTILQPVLTWGNGHRDWNMASWNCCPAGEPTTSDFLTGLEAGTTAYGNITVDYDSDSATVVSSYSGKDVTLTITGELRTFNWMDVTLEVYTVDSCADFAASDATIDKMSSKDQDGKALVPVWKDATGSTSCSGSQTYTTTSWTDHHSTSFLATE
;
A
#
# COMPACT_ATOMS: atom_id res chain seq x y z
N MET A 1 -56.36 22.00 -8.88
CA MET A 1 -55.36 22.36 -7.86
C MET A 1 -54.90 21.07 -7.21
N LEU A 2 -53.77 20.51 -7.66
CA LEU A 2 -53.14 19.34 -7.07
C LEU A 2 -51.70 19.74 -6.79
N SER A 3 -51.35 19.89 -5.51
CA SER A 3 -50.00 20.25 -5.06
C SER A 3 -49.24 18.95 -4.84
N ALA A 4 -48.26 18.65 -5.69
CA ALA A 4 -47.31 17.57 -5.46
C ALA A 4 -46.20 18.10 -4.55
N LEU A 5 -46.15 17.61 -3.32
CA LEU A 5 -45.05 17.85 -2.40
C LEU A 5 -43.93 16.88 -2.77
N LEU A 6 -42.90 17.39 -3.46
CA LEU A 6 -41.67 16.68 -3.75
C LEU A 6 -40.86 16.63 -2.44
N TRP A 7 -40.81 15.46 -1.80
CA TRP A 7 -39.90 15.24 -0.68
C TRP A 7 -38.49 15.09 -1.25
N LEU A 8 -37.67 16.13 -1.07
CA LEU A 8 -36.21 16.02 -1.14
C LEU A 8 -35.80 15.09 0.01
N LEU A 9 -35.45 13.84 -0.32
CA LEU A 9 -34.69 13.01 0.60
C LEU A 9 -33.32 13.68 0.80
N PRO A 10 -32.85 13.86 2.04
CA PRO A 10 -31.50 14.33 2.27
C PRO A 10 -30.53 13.32 1.63
N VAL A 11 -29.56 13.84 0.89
CA VAL A 11 -28.37 13.07 0.52
C VAL A 11 -27.73 12.66 1.84
N ASP A 12 -27.79 11.36 2.15
CA ASP A 12 -27.13 10.79 3.31
C ASP A 12 -25.62 10.98 3.14
N ALA A 13 -25.09 12.05 3.72
CA ALA A 13 -23.68 12.19 4.02
C ALA A 13 -23.38 11.27 5.21
N THR A 14 -23.38 9.96 4.96
CA THR A 14 -23.05 8.98 6.00
C THR A 14 -21.56 8.99 6.27
N PHE A 15 -21.22 9.62 7.40
CA PHE A 15 -20.20 9.20 8.35
C PHE A 15 -18.82 8.80 7.78
N LEU A 16 -17.87 9.74 7.85
CA LEU A 16 -16.52 9.38 8.31
C LEU A 16 -16.69 8.82 9.73
N ASP A 17 -16.84 7.51 9.84
CA ASP A 17 -16.94 6.82 11.12
C ASP A 17 -15.61 7.03 11.87
N ALA A 18 -15.65 7.60 13.08
CA ALA A 18 -14.46 8.01 13.83
C ALA A 18 -13.52 6.84 14.20
N ASP A 19 -13.99 5.62 13.94
CA ASP A 19 -13.29 4.37 14.18
C ASP A 19 -12.61 3.78 12.94
N LEU A 20 -12.65 4.46 11.78
CA LEU A 20 -11.85 4.10 10.62
C LEU A 20 -10.43 4.68 10.70
N GLU A 21 -9.50 3.95 10.11
CA GLU A 21 -8.12 4.37 9.88
C GLU A 21 -7.74 4.04 8.44
N LEU A 22 -6.98 4.94 7.83
CA LEU A 22 -6.55 4.81 6.46
C LEU A 22 -5.34 3.88 6.37
N THR A 23 -5.33 3.04 5.35
CA THR A 23 -4.24 2.12 5.01
C THR A 23 -3.95 2.27 3.52
N PRO A 24 -2.82 1.76 2.99
CA PRO A 24 -2.56 1.70 1.55
C PRO A 24 -3.43 0.63 0.84
N PHE A 25 -4.62 0.36 1.39
CA PHE A 25 -5.64 -0.55 0.90
C PHE A 25 -7.05 0.05 1.07
N GLY A 26 -7.12 1.32 1.46
CA GLY A 26 -8.35 2.03 1.82
C GLY A 26 -8.60 2.12 3.32
N TYR A 27 -9.79 2.58 3.67
CA TYR A 27 -10.21 2.75 5.06
C TYR A 27 -10.62 1.40 5.68
N PHE A 28 -10.08 1.11 6.86
CA PHE A 28 -10.42 -0.07 7.66
C PHE A 28 -10.83 0.35 9.08
N PRO A 29 -11.75 -0.37 9.75
CA PRO A 29 -11.95 -0.21 11.18
C PRO A 29 -10.62 -0.41 11.90
N LYS A 30 -10.29 0.46 12.86
CA LYS A 30 -9.01 0.44 13.60
C LYS A 30 -8.74 -0.92 14.23
N ASP A 31 -9.79 -1.61 14.69
CA ASP A 31 -9.67 -2.91 15.30
C ASP A 31 -9.46 -4.05 14.29
N CYS A 32 -9.60 -3.81 12.99
CA CYS A 32 -9.26 -4.71 11.90
C CYS A 32 -7.81 -4.55 11.41
N ILE A 33 -7.07 -3.56 11.91
CA ILE A 33 -5.67 -3.34 11.55
C ILE A 33 -4.77 -3.99 12.59
N ARG A 34 -4.01 -4.99 12.17
CA ARG A 34 -3.04 -5.70 13.02
C ARG A 34 -1.71 -4.95 13.00
N ARG A 35 -1.28 -4.49 14.17
CA ARG A 35 0.04 -3.88 14.35
C ARG A 35 0.99 -4.89 14.96
N VAL A 36 2.11 -5.11 14.30
CA VAL A 36 3.12 -6.09 14.68
C VAL A 36 4.33 -5.33 15.18
N PRO A 37 4.54 -5.26 16.51
CA PRO A 37 5.67 -4.53 17.05
C PRO A 37 6.99 -5.23 16.73
N GLU A 38 8.05 -4.42 16.68
CA GLU A 38 9.41 -4.87 16.35
C GLU A 38 9.84 -6.12 17.16
N GLY A 39 10.54 -7.04 16.49
CA GLY A 39 10.97 -8.31 17.06
C GLY A 39 9.87 -9.38 17.14
N SER A 40 8.65 -9.08 16.66
CA SER A 40 7.57 -10.06 16.51
C SER A 40 7.46 -10.53 15.05
N TYR A 41 6.85 -11.69 14.83
CA TYR A 41 6.46 -12.15 13.49
C TYR A 41 5.03 -12.68 13.48
N VAL A 42 4.49 -12.80 12.27
CA VAL A 42 3.12 -13.22 11.99
C VAL A 42 3.17 -14.63 11.43
N ARG A 43 2.42 -15.56 12.01
CA ARG A 43 2.21 -16.89 11.44
C ARG A 43 0.76 -17.05 11.04
N GLN A 44 0.51 -17.12 9.73
CA GLN A 44 -0.79 -17.44 9.17
C GLN A 44 -1.12 -18.91 9.40
N ARG A 45 -2.41 -19.20 9.51
CA ARG A 45 -2.95 -20.53 9.70
C ARG A 45 -4.02 -20.76 8.67
N THR A 46 -4.17 -22.02 8.28
CA THR A 46 -5.15 -22.48 7.29
C THR A 46 -6.61 -22.29 7.71
N ASP A 47 -6.88 -22.02 8.99
CA ASP A 47 -8.20 -21.65 9.50
C ASP A 47 -8.48 -20.13 9.40
N GLY A 48 -7.58 -19.38 8.76
CA GLY A 48 -7.59 -17.93 8.63
C GLY A 48 -7.09 -17.19 9.87
N ALA A 49 -6.85 -17.89 10.99
CA ALA A 49 -6.28 -17.27 12.18
C ALA A 49 -4.81 -16.91 11.97
N VAL A 50 -4.38 -15.94 12.76
CA VAL A 50 -3.02 -15.43 12.73
C VAL A 50 -2.43 -15.50 14.13
N GLU A 51 -1.19 -15.93 14.23
CA GLU A 51 -0.44 -15.95 15.47
C GLU A 51 0.61 -14.83 15.43
N VAL A 52 0.51 -13.90 16.36
CA VAL A 52 1.57 -12.90 16.58
C VAL A 52 2.52 -13.50 17.62
N VAL A 53 3.74 -13.78 17.19
CA VAL A 53 4.75 -14.44 18.01
C VAL A 53 5.80 -13.41 18.43
N ARG A 54 6.03 -13.27 19.74
CA ARG A 54 7.01 -12.38 20.34
C ARG A 54 7.85 -13.14 21.37
N GLY A 55 9.05 -13.54 20.99
CA GLY A 55 9.86 -14.44 21.83
C GLY A 55 9.11 -15.76 22.08
N ASP A 56 8.85 -16.06 23.36
CA ASP A 56 8.09 -17.26 23.76
C ASP A 56 6.57 -17.01 23.85
N GLU A 57 6.12 -15.76 23.69
CA GLU A 57 4.71 -15.39 23.72
C GLU A 57 4.06 -15.61 22.35
N VAL A 58 2.91 -16.28 22.34
CA VAL A 58 2.10 -16.50 21.14
C VAL A 58 0.70 -15.98 21.41
N GLU A 59 0.30 -14.95 20.67
CA GLU A 59 -1.06 -14.42 20.69
C GLU A 59 -1.80 -14.92 19.45
N VAL A 60 -2.88 -15.69 19.64
CA VAL A 60 -3.71 -16.17 18.53
C VAL A 60 -4.86 -15.19 18.31
N GLN A 61 -4.92 -14.63 17.11
CA GLN A 61 -5.95 -13.72 16.64
C GLN A 61 -6.79 -14.41 15.57
N HIS A 62 -8.08 -14.60 15.86
CA HIS A 62 -9.02 -15.14 14.88
C HIS A 62 -9.61 -14.00 14.03
N PRO A 63 -9.94 -14.26 12.74
CA PRO A 63 -10.58 -13.28 11.89
C PRO A 63 -11.86 -12.78 12.54
N LYS A 64 -12.01 -11.47 12.63
CA LYS A 64 -13.25 -10.90 13.15
C LYS A 64 -14.29 -10.86 12.03
N PRO A 65 -15.51 -11.39 12.23
CA PRO A 65 -16.52 -11.44 11.18
C PRO A 65 -16.79 -10.09 10.51
N HIS A 66 -16.78 -8.98 11.28
CA HIS A 66 -17.00 -7.64 10.71
C HIS A 66 -15.82 -7.15 9.86
N CYS A 67 -14.58 -7.56 10.15
CA CYS A 67 -13.42 -7.22 9.32
C CYS A 67 -13.47 -7.94 7.97
N VAL A 68 -13.83 -9.22 7.97
CA VAL A 68 -14.05 -10.00 6.74
C VAL A 68 -15.20 -9.41 5.93
N GLU A 69 -16.32 -9.05 6.57
CA GLU A 69 -17.45 -8.42 5.90
C GLU A 69 -17.08 -7.05 5.30
N HIS A 70 -16.33 -6.23 6.05
CA HIS A 70 -15.83 -4.93 5.58
C HIS A 70 -14.93 -5.10 4.37
N ALA A 71 -13.90 -5.95 4.45
CA ALA A 71 -12.96 -6.22 3.37
C ALA A 71 -13.67 -6.69 2.08
N ASN A 72 -14.67 -7.57 2.20
CA ASN A 72 -15.47 -8.01 1.04
C ASN A 72 -16.23 -6.86 0.37
N LYS A 73 -16.67 -5.86 1.14
CA LYS A 73 -17.36 -4.69 0.61
C LYS A 73 -16.39 -3.66 0.03
N THR A 74 -15.25 -3.43 0.67
CA THR A 74 -14.33 -2.33 0.32
C THR A 74 -13.32 -2.73 -0.74
N LEU A 75 -12.66 -3.89 -0.62
CA LEU A 75 -11.65 -4.35 -1.57
C LEU A 75 -12.26 -4.74 -2.94
N GLY A 76 -13.57 -5.05 -2.95
CA GLY A 76 -14.32 -5.34 -4.17
C GLY A 76 -14.98 -4.12 -4.83
N ALA A 77 -15.13 -3.00 -4.10
CA ALA A 77 -15.78 -1.80 -4.59
C ALA A 77 -14.74 -0.80 -5.10
N ARG A 78 -14.51 -0.79 -6.42
CA ARG A 78 -13.82 0.33 -7.08
C ARG A 78 -14.67 1.59 -6.89
N SER A 79 -14.26 2.45 -5.96
CA SER A 79 -14.91 3.74 -5.78
C SER A 79 -14.67 4.63 -7.00
N VAL A 80 -15.67 5.43 -7.36
CA VAL A 80 -15.63 6.44 -8.44
C VAL A 80 -14.97 7.74 -7.95
N VAL A 81 -14.45 7.73 -6.73
CA VAL A 81 -13.75 8.86 -6.08
C VAL A 81 -12.26 8.75 -6.43
N ARG A 82 -11.56 9.88 -6.45
CA ARG A 82 -10.10 10.04 -6.68
C ARG A 82 -9.22 9.38 -5.60
N ASP A 83 -9.71 8.33 -4.96
CA ASP A 83 -9.05 7.60 -3.89
C ASP A 83 -8.59 6.23 -4.42
N GLY A 84 -7.36 5.86 -4.10
CA GLY A 84 -6.72 4.63 -4.59
C GLY A 84 -5.52 4.92 -5.50
N TRP A 85 -5.13 3.91 -6.28
CA TRP A 85 -3.94 3.98 -7.13
C TRP A 85 -4.18 4.97 -8.27
N LEU A 86 -3.36 6.01 -8.31
CA LEU A 86 -3.47 7.09 -9.28
C LEU A 86 -2.48 6.89 -10.42
N ASP A 87 -1.19 6.80 -10.08
CA ASP A 87 -0.08 6.67 -11.02
C ASP A 87 0.74 5.44 -10.65
N TYR A 88 0.86 4.49 -11.58
CA TYR A 88 1.61 3.26 -11.32
C TYR A 88 2.11 2.59 -12.60
N VAL A 89 3.14 1.76 -12.40
CA VAL A 89 3.64 0.82 -13.39
C VAL A 89 3.52 -0.60 -12.88
N GLU A 90 3.26 -1.54 -13.79
CA GLU A 90 3.07 -2.95 -13.44
C GLU A 90 3.98 -3.87 -14.24
N HIS A 91 4.28 -5.04 -13.67
CA HIS A 91 4.99 -6.13 -14.34
C HIS A 91 4.48 -7.48 -13.86
N TYR A 92 4.02 -8.32 -14.79
CA TYR A 92 3.81 -9.74 -14.53
C TYR A 92 5.13 -10.49 -14.67
N THR A 93 5.43 -11.35 -13.71
CA THR A 93 6.55 -12.28 -13.84
C THR A 93 6.31 -13.26 -14.99
N PRO A 94 7.37 -13.84 -15.59
CA PRO A 94 7.20 -14.91 -16.56
C PRO A 94 6.42 -16.09 -16.01
N THR A 95 5.81 -16.89 -16.88
CA THR A 95 5.12 -18.14 -16.48
C THR A 95 6.04 -19.03 -15.63
N ASP A 96 5.49 -19.61 -14.57
CA ASP A 96 6.21 -20.47 -13.61
C ASP A 96 7.41 -19.78 -12.92
N THR A 97 7.45 -18.45 -12.92
CA THR A 97 8.43 -17.63 -12.20
C THR A 97 7.68 -16.78 -11.18
N TYR A 98 8.21 -16.69 -9.97
CA TYR A 98 7.65 -15.91 -8.87
C TYR A 98 8.72 -15.00 -8.30
N LEU A 99 8.31 -13.90 -7.70
CA LEU A 99 9.22 -12.97 -7.06
C LEU A 99 9.81 -13.59 -5.79
N GLY A 100 11.15 -13.62 -5.69
CA GLY A 100 11.86 -13.96 -4.44
C GLY A 100 12.43 -12.74 -3.73
N PHE A 101 12.69 -11.64 -4.45
CA PHE A 101 13.25 -10.41 -3.88
C PHE A 101 12.88 -9.19 -4.71
N PHE A 102 12.54 -8.08 -4.07
CA PHE A 102 12.37 -6.77 -4.71
C PHE A 102 12.79 -5.65 -3.75
N GLU A 103 13.64 -4.74 -4.20
CA GLU A 103 14.08 -3.58 -3.41
C GLU A 103 13.98 -2.27 -4.19
N GLY A 104 13.98 -1.16 -3.46
CA GLY A 104 14.04 0.19 -4.00
C GLY A 104 14.55 1.20 -2.96
N THR A 105 15.19 2.27 -3.46
CA THR A 105 15.59 3.43 -2.66
C THR A 105 14.61 4.57 -2.93
N TYR A 106 14.02 5.11 -1.87
CA TYR A 106 13.00 6.15 -1.91
C TYR A 106 13.68 7.49 -1.65
N THR A 107 13.64 8.40 -2.61
CA THR A 107 13.98 9.80 -2.34
C THR A 107 12.75 10.48 -1.76
N ILE A 108 12.87 10.98 -0.53
CA ILE A 108 11.75 11.63 0.17
C ILE A 108 11.47 12.98 -0.50
N PRO A 109 10.28 13.22 -1.05
CA PRO A 109 10.02 14.47 -1.74
C PRO A 109 9.72 15.60 -0.74
N ASP A 110 9.76 16.84 -1.23
CA ASP A 110 9.30 18.00 -0.47
C ASP A 110 7.81 17.85 -0.11
N SER A 111 7.48 18.22 1.12
CA SER A 111 6.10 18.12 1.63
C SER A 111 5.11 18.94 0.80
N PRO A 112 3.84 18.47 0.70
CA PRO A 112 2.78 19.23 0.06
C PRO A 112 2.66 20.68 0.53
N PRO A 113 2.53 21.66 -0.38
CA PRO A 113 2.42 23.07 0.01
C PRO A 113 1.20 23.41 0.84
N ALA A 114 0.10 22.64 0.72
CA ALA A 114 -1.07 22.77 1.59
C ALA A 114 -0.78 22.43 3.06
N GLY A 115 0.38 21.81 3.35
CA GLY A 115 0.67 21.26 4.67
C GLY A 115 -0.15 20.00 4.89
N MET A 116 -0.77 19.85 6.05
CA MET A 116 -1.66 18.73 6.33
C MET A 116 -3.07 19.23 6.55
N ASP A 117 -3.95 18.92 5.60
CA ASP A 117 -5.36 19.29 5.63
C ASP A 117 -6.31 18.09 5.45
N GLY A 118 -5.75 16.88 5.32
CA GLY A 118 -6.50 15.61 5.34
C GLY A 118 -6.07 14.63 4.26
N GLN A 119 -5.29 15.11 3.28
CA GLN A 119 -4.74 14.28 2.23
C GLN A 119 -3.78 13.21 2.76
N THR A 120 -3.68 12.11 2.04
CA THR A 120 -2.66 11.09 2.27
C THR A 120 -2.09 10.63 0.93
N LEU A 121 -0.77 10.53 0.88
CA LEU A 121 -0.03 10.02 -0.29
C LEU A 121 0.76 8.79 0.16
N PHE A 122 0.60 7.68 -0.54
CA PHE A 122 1.36 6.45 -0.37
C PHE A 122 2.22 6.21 -1.60
N TYR A 123 3.53 6.07 -1.41
CA TYR A 123 4.49 5.69 -2.45
C TYR A 123 5.12 4.36 -2.07
N PHE A 124 5.08 3.37 -2.96
CA PHE A 124 5.61 2.04 -2.66
C PHE A 124 6.03 1.27 -3.91
N ILE A 125 6.92 0.29 -3.67
CA ILE A 125 7.04 -0.90 -4.49
C ILE A 125 6.12 -1.98 -3.90
N GLY A 126 5.48 -2.77 -4.75
CA GLY A 126 4.54 -3.81 -4.32
C GLY A 126 4.72 -5.12 -5.06
N THR A 127 4.16 -6.17 -4.48
CA THR A 127 4.02 -7.48 -5.14
C THR A 127 2.76 -8.21 -4.69
N GLU A 128 2.05 -8.81 -5.65
CA GLU A 128 0.77 -9.50 -5.46
C GLU A 128 0.76 -10.91 -6.04
N ASN A 129 -0.12 -11.77 -5.51
CA ASN A 129 -0.42 -13.10 -6.05
C ASN A 129 -1.64 -13.10 -6.98
N LEU A 130 -1.61 -12.30 -8.05
CA LEU A 130 -2.74 -12.16 -8.97
C LEU A 130 -3.00 -13.43 -9.78
N GLY A 131 -4.24 -13.92 -9.74
CA GLY A 131 -4.74 -14.93 -10.68
C GLY A 131 -4.11 -16.33 -10.56
N ALA A 132 -3.30 -16.59 -9.52
CA ALA A 132 -2.81 -17.93 -9.19
C ALA A 132 -3.97 -18.88 -8.81
N GLU A 133 -5.09 -18.32 -8.35
CA GLU A 133 -6.33 -19.05 -8.10
C GLU A 133 -7.45 -18.52 -9.00
N LYS A 134 -8.23 -19.43 -9.60
CA LYS A 134 -9.28 -19.07 -10.57
C LYS A 134 -10.40 -18.28 -9.88
N GLY A 135 -10.39 -16.97 -10.06
CA GLY A 135 -11.35 -16.02 -9.52
C GLY A 135 -10.63 -15.02 -8.63
N ARG A 136 -10.92 -13.72 -8.76
CA ARG A 136 -10.44 -12.73 -7.80
C ARG A 136 -11.14 -12.98 -6.47
N ASP A 137 -10.56 -13.83 -5.65
CA ASP A 137 -10.87 -13.86 -4.24
C ASP A 137 -9.97 -12.82 -3.56
N PHE A 138 -10.56 -11.66 -3.25
CA PHE A 138 -9.87 -10.56 -2.59
C PHE A 138 -9.41 -10.92 -1.17
N LEU A 139 -9.93 -12.00 -0.59
CA LEU A 139 -9.49 -12.52 0.70
C LEU A 139 -8.27 -13.43 0.58
N SER A 140 -8.03 -13.99 -0.61
CA SER A 140 -6.84 -14.81 -0.90
C SER A 140 -5.75 -14.06 -1.66
N THR A 141 -6.06 -12.89 -2.23
CA THR A 141 -5.07 -11.97 -2.79
C THR A 141 -4.40 -11.18 -1.66
N THR A 142 -3.08 -11.11 -1.72
CA THR A 142 -2.26 -10.35 -0.79
C THR A 142 -1.29 -9.47 -1.55
N ILE A 143 -0.97 -8.32 -0.99
CA ILE A 143 0.09 -7.43 -1.42
C ILE A 143 1.08 -7.22 -0.29
N LEU A 144 2.37 -7.30 -0.60
CA LEU A 144 3.47 -6.95 0.28
C LEU A 144 4.09 -5.64 -0.19
N GLN A 145 4.29 -4.68 0.71
CA GLN A 145 4.80 -3.36 0.32
C GLN A 145 5.48 -2.61 1.48
N PRO A 146 6.72 -2.11 1.29
CA PRO A 146 7.30 -1.06 2.13
C PRO A 146 6.81 0.31 1.63
N VAL A 147 6.15 1.08 2.50
CA VAL A 147 5.31 2.23 2.08
C VAL A 147 5.81 3.52 2.68
N LEU A 148 6.25 4.45 1.84
CA LEU A 148 6.47 5.85 2.20
C LEU A 148 5.13 6.60 2.20
N THR A 149 4.83 7.31 3.28
CA THR A 149 3.53 7.94 3.52
C THR A 149 3.69 9.41 3.89
N TRP A 150 2.91 10.29 3.26
CA TRP A 150 2.60 11.61 3.80
C TRP A 150 1.24 11.56 4.50
N GLY A 151 1.16 12.04 5.74
CA GLY A 151 -0.08 12.07 6.50
C GLY A 151 -0.37 10.75 7.23
N ASN A 152 -1.61 10.27 7.13
CA ASN A 152 -2.12 9.09 7.85
C ASN A 152 -1.90 9.13 9.38
N GLY A 153 -2.29 10.23 10.03
CA GLY A 153 -2.13 10.41 11.48
C GLY A 153 -0.74 10.88 11.94
N HIS A 154 0.22 11.01 11.01
CA HIS A 154 1.53 11.61 11.26
C HIS A 154 1.62 13.02 10.72
N ARG A 155 2.52 13.84 11.27
CA ARG A 155 2.74 15.25 10.88
C ARG A 155 3.81 15.47 9.81
N ASP A 156 4.50 14.41 9.43
CA ASP A 156 5.63 14.41 8.50
C ASP A 156 5.59 13.14 7.64
N TRP A 157 6.55 13.00 6.73
CA TRP A 157 6.79 11.74 6.04
C TRP A 157 7.11 10.61 7.04
N ASN A 158 6.51 9.46 6.82
CA ASN A 158 6.70 8.25 7.61
C ASN A 158 6.79 7.02 6.70
N MET A 159 7.32 5.92 7.21
CA MET A 159 7.45 4.68 6.43
C MET A 159 7.14 3.45 7.29
N ALA A 160 6.38 2.51 6.74
CA ALA A 160 6.04 1.25 7.40
C ALA A 160 5.94 0.10 6.39
N SER A 161 6.12 -1.11 6.87
CA SER A 161 6.00 -2.34 6.10
C SER A 161 4.59 -2.91 6.25
N TRP A 162 3.94 -3.24 5.13
CA TRP A 162 2.54 -3.69 5.12
C TRP A 162 2.36 -5.03 4.41
N ASN A 163 1.31 -5.74 4.85
CA ASN A 163 0.74 -6.93 4.23
C ASN A 163 -0.78 -6.88 4.31
N CYS A 164 -1.48 -6.99 3.19
CA CYS A 164 -2.94 -6.99 3.13
C CYS A 164 -3.46 -7.93 2.06
N CYS A 165 -4.61 -8.61 2.19
CA CYS A 165 -5.45 -8.67 3.39
C CYS A 165 -5.84 -10.11 3.70
N PRO A 166 -4.89 -10.95 4.15
CA PRO A 166 -5.20 -12.28 4.62
C PRO A 166 -6.30 -12.24 5.69
N ALA A 167 -7.41 -12.91 5.40
CA ALA A 167 -8.63 -12.91 6.22
C ALA A 167 -9.25 -11.52 6.47
N GLY A 168 -9.08 -10.57 5.54
CA GLY A 168 -9.75 -9.27 5.55
C GLY A 168 -9.16 -8.25 6.51
N GLU A 169 -7.95 -8.47 7.02
CA GLU A 169 -7.32 -7.61 8.03
C GLU A 169 -5.90 -7.19 7.57
N PRO A 170 -5.67 -5.88 7.32
CA PRO A 170 -4.35 -5.34 7.06
C PRO A 170 -3.40 -5.58 8.23
N THR A 171 -2.15 -5.86 7.93
CA THR A 171 -1.09 -6.03 8.92
C THR A 171 0.05 -5.08 8.63
N THR A 172 0.58 -4.41 9.66
CA THR A 172 1.64 -3.42 9.53
C THR A 172 2.70 -3.56 10.62
N SER A 173 3.93 -3.17 10.30
CA SER A 173 5.01 -2.98 11.28
C SER A 173 4.79 -1.72 12.13
N ASP A 174 5.74 -1.42 13.01
CA ASP A 174 5.91 -0.07 13.53
C ASP A 174 6.25 0.94 12.41
N PHE A 175 6.07 2.23 12.70
CA PHE A 175 6.33 3.33 11.76
C PHE A 175 7.69 4.00 12.01
N LEU A 176 8.49 4.15 10.95
CA LEU A 176 9.60 5.09 10.92
C LEU A 176 9.05 6.49 10.71
N THR A 177 9.43 7.44 11.55
CA THR A 177 8.95 8.83 11.51
C THR A 177 10.12 9.81 11.46
N GLY A 178 9.84 11.07 11.10
CA GLY A 178 10.87 12.11 10.97
C GLY A 178 11.71 11.92 9.71
N LEU A 179 11.10 11.45 8.62
CA LEU A 179 11.75 11.34 7.32
C LEU A 179 11.87 12.75 6.72
N GLU A 180 13.08 13.16 6.39
CA GLU A 180 13.38 14.51 5.92
C GLU A 180 13.41 14.56 4.39
N ALA A 181 12.82 15.59 3.80
CA ALA A 181 12.83 15.80 2.35
C ALA A 181 14.28 15.87 1.80
N GLY A 182 14.48 15.33 0.60
CA GLY A 182 15.78 15.22 -0.08
C GLY A 182 16.71 14.13 0.48
N THR A 183 16.34 13.44 1.55
CA THR A 183 17.05 12.25 2.04
C THR A 183 16.53 10.98 1.39
N THR A 184 17.15 9.84 1.70
CA THR A 184 16.76 8.54 1.17
C THR A 184 16.33 7.57 2.25
N ALA A 185 15.21 6.88 2.01
CA ALA A 185 14.83 5.66 2.73
C ALA A 185 15.01 4.44 1.82
N TYR A 186 14.96 3.25 2.40
CA TYR A 186 15.11 1.98 1.68
C TYR A 186 13.94 1.05 2.01
N GLY A 187 13.43 0.37 0.99
CA GLY A 187 12.39 -0.64 1.14
C GLY A 187 12.78 -1.92 0.43
N ASN A 188 12.51 -3.07 1.05
CA ASN A 188 12.61 -4.36 0.36
C ASN A 188 11.51 -5.34 0.75
N ILE A 189 11.35 -6.33 -0.13
CA ILE A 189 10.47 -7.48 0.00
C ILE A 189 11.34 -8.70 -0.30
N THR A 190 11.32 -9.67 0.60
CA THR A 190 11.95 -10.99 0.39
C THR A 190 10.90 -12.06 0.58
N VAL A 191 10.83 -13.01 -0.35
CA VAL A 191 9.95 -14.18 -0.27
C VAL A 191 10.81 -15.43 -0.37
N ASP A 192 10.77 -16.25 0.67
CA ASP A 192 11.45 -17.52 0.75
C ASP A 192 10.41 -18.65 0.75
N TYR A 193 10.30 -19.30 -0.41
CA TYR A 193 9.37 -20.39 -0.65
C TYR A 193 9.79 -21.70 0.03
N ASP A 194 11.06 -21.87 0.40
CA ASP A 194 11.53 -23.07 1.09
C ASP A 194 11.17 -23.02 2.58
N SER A 195 11.26 -21.83 3.19
CA SER A 195 10.89 -21.61 4.59
C SER A 195 9.44 -21.19 4.80
N ASP A 196 8.66 -21.07 3.73
CA ASP A 196 7.28 -20.57 3.77
C ASP A 196 7.19 -19.22 4.51
N SER A 197 8.10 -18.30 4.18
CA SER A 197 8.19 -16.97 4.80
C SER A 197 8.34 -15.80 3.83
N ALA A 198 7.78 -14.65 4.21
CA ALA A 198 8.00 -13.38 3.53
C ALA A 198 8.39 -12.32 4.54
N THR A 199 9.28 -11.41 4.15
CA THR A 199 9.72 -10.29 4.98
C THR A 199 9.66 -9.01 4.18
N VAL A 200 9.08 -7.97 4.79
CA VAL A 200 9.02 -6.62 4.25
C VAL A 200 9.77 -5.70 5.19
N VAL A 201 10.82 -5.04 4.69
CA VAL A 201 11.66 -4.12 5.48
C VAL A 201 11.49 -2.71 4.97
N SER A 202 11.29 -1.78 5.90
CA SER A 202 11.42 -0.34 5.68
C SER A 202 12.57 0.17 6.54
N SER A 203 13.48 0.95 5.96
CA SER A 203 14.70 1.42 6.63
C SER A 203 14.94 2.90 6.39
N TYR A 204 15.29 3.61 7.46
CA TYR A 204 15.66 5.02 7.42
C TYR A 204 16.64 5.36 8.53
N SER A 205 17.71 6.10 8.19
CA SER A 205 18.70 6.58 9.16
C SER A 205 19.30 5.48 10.07
N GLY A 206 19.51 4.28 9.53
CA GLY A 206 20.07 3.13 10.27
C GLY A 206 19.10 2.46 11.23
N LYS A 207 17.79 2.75 11.13
CA LYS A 207 16.71 2.05 11.83
C LYS A 207 15.87 1.29 10.83
N ASP A 208 15.52 0.06 11.18
CA ASP A 208 14.69 -0.80 10.36
C ASP A 208 13.39 -1.09 11.12
N VAL A 209 12.28 -1.12 10.38
CA VAL A 209 11.04 -1.76 10.83
C VAL A 209 10.74 -2.91 9.87
N THR A 210 10.44 -4.06 10.45
CA THR A 210 10.35 -5.32 9.72
C THR A 210 9.02 -5.98 10.00
N LEU A 211 8.36 -6.42 8.94
CA LEU A 211 7.19 -7.28 9.01
C LEU A 211 7.55 -8.65 8.43
N THR A 212 7.59 -9.68 9.28
CA THR A 212 7.82 -11.06 8.85
C THR A 212 6.53 -11.87 8.95
N ILE A 213 6.21 -12.60 7.89
CA ILE A 213 5.01 -13.43 7.72
C ILE A 213 5.45 -14.85 7.42
N THR A 214 4.78 -15.84 8.00
CA THR A 214 5.05 -17.28 7.82
C THR A 214 3.75 -18.06 7.71
N GLY A 215 3.80 -19.30 7.21
CA GLY A 215 2.75 -20.31 7.45
C GLY A 215 1.57 -20.35 6.48
N GLU A 216 1.62 -19.57 5.39
CA GLU A 216 0.66 -19.63 4.28
C GLU A 216 1.12 -18.72 3.11
N LEU A 217 2.30 -18.99 2.53
CA LEU A 217 2.79 -18.18 1.40
C LEU A 217 1.98 -18.40 0.13
N ARG A 218 1.89 -17.31 -0.62
CA ARG A 218 1.28 -17.22 -1.93
C ARG A 218 2.36 -17.06 -3.00
N THR A 219 2.01 -17.39 -4.23
CA THR A 219 2.89 -17.21 -5.38
C THR A 219 2.80 -15.79 -5.91
N PHE A 220 3.83 -14.98 -5.66
CA PHE A 220 3.86 -13.58 -6.02
C PHE A 220 4.33 -13.43 -7.46
N ASN A 221 3.41 -13.07 -8.35
CA ASN A 221 3.60 -13.11 -9.80
C ASN A 221 3.32 -11.77 -10.49
N TRP A 222 3.04 -10.74 -9.71
CA TRP A 222 2.76 -9.40 -10.21
C TRP A 222 3.46 -8.39 -9.31
N MET A 223 4.16 -7.43 -9.92
CA MET A 223 4.94 -6.40 -9.24
C MET A 223 4.47 -5.03 -9.68
N ASP A 224 4.60 -4.04 -8.79
CA ASP A 224 4.24 -2.66 -9.07
C ASP A 224 5.14 -1.62 -8.40
N VAL A 225 5.04 -0.41 -8.91
CA VAL A 225 5.55 0.82 -8.29
C VAL A 225 4.46 1.86 -8.41
N THR A 226 4.01 2.41 -7.29
CA THR A 226 2.69 3.02 -7.20
C THR A 226 2.71 4.30 -6.35
N LEU A 227 1.98 5.32 -6.84
CA LEU A 227 1.37 6.37 -6.04
C LEU A 227 -0.10 6.03 -5.82
N GLU A 228 -0.48 5.90 -4.55
CA GLU A 228 -1.86 5.77 -4.09
C GLU A 228 -2.24 6.98 -3.25
N VAL A 229 -3.40 7.56 -3.51
CA VAL A 229 -3.83 8.82 -2.89
C VAL A 229 -5.19 8.69 -2.22
N TYR A 230 -5.40 9.49 -1.18
CA TYR A 230 -6.69 9.63 -0.53
C TYR A 230 -6.94 11.08 -0.14
N THR A 231 -8.18 11.52 -0.29
CA THR A 231 -8.63 12.84 0.18
C THR A 231 -7.84 14.00 -0.45
N VAL A 232 -7.40 13.83 -1.70
CA VAL A 232 -6.73 14.87 -2.49
C VAL A 232 -7.78 15.72 -3.19
N ASP A 233 -7.92 16.96 -2.72
CA ASP A 233 -8.92 17.93 -3.17
C ASP A 233 -8.30 19.09 -3.97
N SER A 234 -6.99 19.29 -3.83
CA SER A 234 -6.25 20.36 -4.49
C SER A 234 -4.90 19.88 -5.02
N CYS A 235 -4.36 20.60 -6.01
CA CYS A 235 -3.02 20.32 -6.50
C CYS A 235 -1.92 20.57 -5.48
N ALA A 236 -2.16 21.46 -4.51
CA ALA A 236 -1.22 21.72 -3.42
C ALA A 236 -1.16 20.58 -2.39
N ASP A 237 -1.97 19.53 -2.56
CA ASP A 237 -2.00 18.35 -1.70
C ASP A 237 -0.97 17.30 -2.15
N PHE A 238 -0.49 17.37 -3.40
CA PHE A 238 0.61 16.55 -3.89
C PHE A 238 1.96 17.05 -3.38
N ALA A 239 2.96 16.16 -3.39
CA ALA A 239 4.33 16.50 -3.02
C ALA A 239 4.88 17.66 -3.87
N ALA A 240 5.67 18.55 -3.26
CA ALA A 240 6.17 19.75 -3.93
C ALA A 240 7.37 19.50 -4.84
N SER A 241 7.97 18.32 -4.74
CA SER A 241 9.03 17.83 -5.63
C SER A 241 8.71 16.43 -6.11
N ASP A 242 9.46 15.97 -7.09
CA ASP A 242 9.36 14.61 -7.62
C ASP A 242 9.54 13.56 -6.53
N ALA A 243 8.64 12.58 -6.50
CA ALA A 243 8.81 11.37 -5.71
C ALA A 243 9.53 10.32 -6.56
N THR A 244 10.68 9.86 -6.11
CA THR A 244 11.51 8.91 -6.88
C THR A 244 11.77 7.65 -6.09
N ILE A 245 11.51 6.50 -6.72
CA ILE A 245 11.98 5.20 -6.28
C ILE A 245 13.02 4.71 -7.29
N ASP A 246 14.30 4.67 -6.89
CA ASP A 246 15.42 4.30 -7.75
C ASP A 246 16.20 3.09 -7.24
N LYS A 247 17.24 2.71 -7.99
CA LYS A 247 18.08 1.53 -7.73
C LYS A 247 17.26 0.25 -7.53
N MET A 248 16.13 0.17 -8.22
CA MET A 248 15.25 -0.97 -8.11
C MET A 248 15.94 -2.22 -8.67
N SER A 249 15.83 -3.31 -7.92
CA SER A 249 16.36 -4.62 -8.31
C SER A 249 15.43 -5.71 -7.84
N SER A 250 15.26 -6.74 -8.66
CA SER A 250 14.48 -7.90 -8.29
C SER A 250 15.14 -9.22 -8.70
N LYS A 251 14.76 -10.27 -7.97
CA LYS A 251 15.16 -11.66 -8.24
C LYS A 251 13.95 -12.56 -8.17
N ASP A 252 13.99 -13.62 -8.98
CA ASP A 252 13.00 -14.69 -8.91
C ASP A 252 13.21 -15.60 -7.69
N GLN A 253 12.34 -16.60 -7.54
CA GLN A 253 12.37 -17.55 -6.44
C GLN A 253 13.66 -18.37 -6.35
N ASP A 254 14.41 -18.48 -7.46
CA ASP A 254 15.69 -19.20 -7.53
C ASP A 254 16.89 -18.26 -7.32
N GLY A 255 16.64 -16.98 -7.00
CA GLY A 255 17.65 -15.96 -6.79
C GLY A 255 18.28 -15.43 -8.09
N LYS A 256 17.72 -15.77 -9.26
CA LYS A 256 18.17 -15.25 -10.55
C LYS A 256 17.58 -13.86 -10.79
N ALA A 257 18.35 -13.01 -11.45
CA ALA A 257 17.90 -11.65 -11.77
C ALA A 257 16.58 -11.68 -12.56
N LEU A 258 15.58 -11.02 -11.99
CA LEU A 258 14.31 -10.73 -12.62
C LEU A 258 14.40 -9.28 -13.11
N VAL A 259 14.20 -9.04 -14.40
CA VAL A 259 14.36 -7.71 -15.00
C VAL A 259 12.99 -7.23 -15.44
N PRO A 260 12.34 -6.34 -14.67
CA PRO A 260 11.00 -5.89 -15.01
C PRO A 260 10.97 -5.16 -16.35
N VAL A 261 9.97 -5.50 -17.15
CA VAL A 261 9.54 -4.70 -18.29
C VAL A 261 8.25 -4.01 -17.85
N TRP A 262 8.43 -2.83 -17.26
CA TRP A 262 7.35 -2.03 -16.72
C TRP A 262 6.38 -1.60 -17.82
N LYS A 263 5.10 -1.82 -17.55
CA LYS A 263 4.00 -1.32 -18.35
C LYS A 263 3.34 -0.18 -17.59
N ASP A 264 3.17 0.95 -18.27
CA ASP A 264 2.32 2.03 -17.76
C ASP A 264 0.88 1.51 -17.61
N ALA A 265 0.37 1.56 -16.39
CA ALA A 265 -1.00 1.20 -16.06
C ALA A 265 -1.79 2.39 -15.49
N THR A 266 -1.19 3.58 -15.51
CA THR A 266 -1.81 4.83 -15.08
C THR A 266 -3.04 5.16 -15.90
N GLY A 267 -4.07 5.61 -15.19
CA GLY A 267 -5.31 6.09 -15.79
C GLY A 267 -5.21 7.55 -16.22
N SER A 268 -6.30 8.30 -16.03
CA SER A 268 -6.24 9.76 -16.09
C SER A 268 -5.65 10.28 -14.79
N THR A 269 -4.50 10.94 -14.86
CA THR A 269 -3.83 11.55 -13.70
C THR A 269 -4.37 12.95 -13.39
N SER A 270 -4.09 13.45 -12.17
CA SER A 270 -4.56 14.75 -11.67
C SER A 270 -3.45 15.79 -11.71
N CYS A 271 -3.80 17.08 -11.74
CA CYS A 271 -2.82 18.18 -11.54
C CYS A 271 -1.61 18.14 -12.49
N SER A 272 -1.85 17.89 -13.78
CA SER A 272 -0.79 17.71 -14.78
C SER A 272 0.24 16.65 -14.37
N GLY A 273 -0.23 15.62 -13.67
CA GLY A 273 0.56 14.48 -13.24
C GLY A 273 1.31 13.81 -14.39
N SER A 274 2.48 13.28 -14.10
CA SER A 274 3.27 12.51 -15.05
C SER A 274 4.23 11.60 -14.32
N GLN A 275 4.38 10.39 -14.83
CA GLN A 275 5.41 9.46 -14.40
C GLN A 275 6.44 9.23 -15.49
N THR A 276 7.69 9.00 -15.07
CA THR A 276 8.76 8.49 -15.93
C THR A 276 9.38 7.26 -15.28
N TYR A 277 9.77 6.29 -16.09
CA TYR A 277 10.31 5.04 -15.57
C TYR A 277 11.32 4.40 -16.51
N THR A 278 12.24 3.68 -15.89
CA THR A 278 13.20 2.77 -16.50
C THR A 278 13.09 1.43 -15.77
N THR A 279 13.85 0.42 -16.19
CA THR A 279 13.92 -0.86 -15.47
C THR A 279 14.24 -0.70 -13.98
N THR A 280 15.05 0.29 -13.59
CA THR A 280 15.59 0.41 -12.22
C THR A 280 15.17 1.70 -11.51
N SER A 281 14.26 2.49 -12.08
CA SER A 281 13.82 3.75 -11.48
C SER A 281 12.43 4.13 -11.96
N TRP A 282 11.64 4.69 -11.06
CA TRP A 282 10.34 5.30 -11.30
C TRP A 282 10.34 6.67 -10.61
N THR A 283 9.77 7.66 -11.28
CA THR A 283 9.64 9.03 -10.78
C THR A 283 8.27 9.55 -11.13
N ASP A 284 7.58 10.08 -10.13
CA ASP A 284 6.26 10.67 -10.26
C ASP A 284 6.29 12.16 -9.91
N HIS A 285 5.51 12.93 -10.66
CA HIS A 285 5.44 14.38 -10.55
C HIS A 285 4.01 14.87 -10.74
N HIS A 286 3.54 15.75 -9.86
CA HIS A 286 2.33 16.52 -10.03
C HIS A 286 2.61 18.02 -9.85
N SER A 287 1.97 18.87 -10.66
CA SER A 287 2.00 20.31 -10.44
C SER A 287 1.31 20.63 -9.12
N THR A 288 1.95 21.42 -8.27
CA THR A 288 1.31 21.95 -7.05
C THR A 288 0.52 23.23 -7.29
N SER A 289 0.61 23.79 -8.49
CA SER A 289 -0.17 24.95 -8.91
C SER A 289 -1.41 24.51 -9.68
N PHE A 290 -2.55 25.13 -9.39
CA PHE A 290 -3.67 25.12 -10.31
C PHE A 290 -3.24 25.88 -11.57
N LEU A 291 -2.93 25.14 -12.64
CA LEU A 291 -3.05 25.75 -13.96
C LEU A 291 -4.54 25.96 -14.17
N ALA A 292 -5.01 27.19 -13.95
CA ALA A 292 -6.23 27.66 -14.56
C ALA A 292 -6.04 27.51 -16.07
N THR A 293 -6.51 26.40 -16.64
CA THR A 293 -6.60 26.26 -18.09
C THR A 293 -7.63 27.27 -18.57
N GLU A 294 -7.16 28.33 -19.24
CA GLU A 294 -7.95 29.14 -20.17
C GLU A 294 -8.47 28.29 -21.34
#